data_AF-A0A3M6W897-F1
#
_entry.id   AF-A0A3M6W897-F1
#
_cell.length_a   1.000
_cell.length_b   1.000
_cell.length_c   1.000
_cell.angle_alpha   90.00
_cell.angle_beta   90.00
_cell.angle_gamma   90.00
#
_symmetry.space_group_name_H-M   'P 1'
#
loop_
_entity.id
_entity.type
_entity.pdbx_description
1 polymer ?
#
loop_
_entity_poly.entity_id
_entity_poly.type
_entity_poly.pdbx_seq_one_letter_code
_entity_poly.pdbx_strand_id
1 'polypeptide(L)'
;MAFNRLEGRKLLVGITTSCCLGFMLFGYDQGVFGGLLANPSFQEQFNHPSTTIESQIVSTYTLGCIAGSVVAIFTGNPLGRRNSILLGCAFLTVGGILQATSYSLAHMIVGRVVSGIGIGFNTTTIPMWQSETCKASLRGKLVALQLACLVFGFVLTNWMVSFPETCAIMSMF
;
A
#
# COMPACT_ATOMS: atom_id res chain seq x y z
N MET A 1 6.36 25.47 18.07
CA MET A 1 5.29 24.84 17.27
C MET A 1 4.60 23.81 18.16
N ALA A 2 3.45 24.19 18.73
CA ALA A 2 2.80 23.49 19.84
C ALA A 2 2.04 22.23 19.37
N PHE A 3 2.71 21.08 19.38
CA PHE A 3 2.02 19.78 19.45
C PHE A 3 1.51 19.60 20.88
N ASN A 4 0.33 20.14 21.16
CA ASN A 4 -0.38 19.92 22.43
C ASN A 4 -0.47 18.42 22.72
N ARG A 5 -0.01 18.02 23.91
CA ARG A 5 -0.02 16.68 24.50
C ARG A 5 -1.35 15.94 24.23
N LEU A 6 -1.40 15.15 23.16
CA LEU A 6 -2.35 14.06 23.04
C LEU A 6 -1.85 12.96 23.99
N GLU A 7 -2.45 12.83 25.16
CA GLU A 7 -2.12 11.78 26.14
C GLU A 7 -3.26 10.76 26.26
N GLY A 8 -2.89 9.51 26.52
CA GLY A 8 -3.85 8.42 26.77
C GLY A 8 -4.67 8.02 25.54
N ARG A 9 -6.00 8.00 25.69
CA ARG A 9 -6.93 7.39 24.70
C ARG A 9 -6.97 8.14 23.36
N LYS A 10 -6.82 9.47 23.37
CA LYS A 10 -6.86 10.29 22.15
C LYS A 10 -5.64 10.06 21.24
N LEU A 11 -4.46 9.86 21.83
CA LEU A 11 -3.25 9.50 21.09
C LEU A 11 -3.37 8.11 20.47
N LEU A 12 -3.87 7.15 21.24
CA LEU A 12 -4.06 5.78 20.76
C LEU A 12 -5.06 5.72 19.59
N VAL A 13 -6.14 6.52 19.64
CA VAL A 13 -7.06 6.67 18.51
C VAL A 13 -6.34 7.26 17.30
N GLY A 14 -5.60 8.36 17.44
CA GLY A 14 -4.88 8.98 16.31
C GLY A 14 -3.85 8.06 15.66
N ILE A 15 -3.11 7.29 16.47
CA ILE A 15 -2.15 6.27 16.00
C ILE A 15 -2.89 5.16 15.26
N THR A 16 -3.96 4.62 15.86
CA THR A 16 -4.77 3.56 15.24
C THR A 16 -5.37 4.03 13.92
N THR A 17 -5.91 5.25 13.85
CA THR A 17 -6.45 5.82 12.61
C THR A 17 -5.37 5.93 11.55
N SER A 18 -4.17 6.39 11.89
CA SER A 18 -3.04 6.47 10.94
C SER A 18 -2.62 5.09 10.43
N CYS A 19 -2.56 4.10 11.33
CA CYS A 19 -2.30 2.69 11.01
C CYS A 19 -3.37 2.09 10.07
N CYS A 20 -4.64 2.38 10.34
CA CYS A 20 -5.76 1.95 9.50
C CYS A 20 -5.73 2.61 8.12
N LEU A 21 -5.43 3.90 8.04
CA LEU A 21 -5.30 4.62 6.77
C LEU A 21 -4.17 4.04 5.90
N GLY A 22 -3.02 3.72 6.48
CA GLY A 22 -1.92 3.07 5.76
C GLY A 22 -2.30 1.70 5.18
N PHE A 23 -3.05 0.90 5.93
CA PHE A 23 -3.52 -0.40 5.46
C PHE A 23 -4.67 -0.29 4.46
N MET A 24 -5.53 0.71 4.60
CA MET A 24 -6.57 1.03 3.64
C MET A 24 -5.95 1.46 2.29
N LEU A 25 -4.91 2.29 2.32
CA LEU A 25 -4.16 2.67 1.11
C LEU A 25 -3.51 1.46 0.44
N PHE A 26 -2.96 0.52 1.22
CA PHE A 26 -2.45 -0.73 0.68
C PHE A 26 -3.54 -1.57 0.00
N GLY A 27 -4.71 -1.72 0.63
CA GLY A 27 -5.85 -2.40 0.01
C GLY A 27 -6.34 -1.70 -1.26
N TYR A 28 -6.31 -0.37 -1.28
CA TYR A 28 -6.67 0.44 -2.44
C TYR A 28 -5.69 0.20 -3.62
N ASP A 29 -4.38 0.22 -3.39
CA ASP A 29 -3.37 -0.04 -4.43
C ASP A 29 -3.54 -1.41 -5.09
N GLN A 30 -3.88 -2.43 -4.29
CA GLN A 30 -4.16 -3.78 -4.79
C GLN A 30 -5.41 -3.82 -5.68
N GLY A 31 -6.50 -3.17 -5.26
CA GLY A 31 -7.74 -3.22 -6.03
C GLY A 31 -7.74 -2.32 -7.27
N VAL A 32 -7.08 -1.16 -7.23
CA VAL A 32 -6.89 -0.31 -8.42
C VAL A 32 -6.10 -1.04 -9.49
N PHE A 33 -5.04 -1.76 -9.12
CA PHE A 33 -4.26 -2.49 -10.11
C PHE A 33 -5.05 -3.62 -10.78
N GLY A 34 -5.90 -4.32 -10.02
CA GLY A 34 -6.83 -5.29 -10.59
C GLY A 34 -7.78 -4.68 -11.64
N GLY A 35 -8.28 -3.47 -11.39
CA GLY A 35 -9.11 -2.74 -12.36
C GLY A 35 -8.34 -2.19 -13.56
N LEU A 36 -7.08 -1.78 -13.37
CA LEU A 36 -6.20 -1.30 -14.44
C LEU A 36 -5.92 -2.38 -15.48
N LEU A 37 -5.66 -3.63 -15.04
CA LEU A 37 -5.42 -4.75 -15.96
C LEU A 37 -6.62 -5.03 -16.87
N ALA A 38 -7.84 -4.82 -16.37
CA ALA A 38 -9.07 -4.97 -17.14
C ALA A 38 -9.39 -3.76 -18.06
N ASN A 39 -8.63 -2.66 -17.98
CA ASN A 39 -8.93 -1.45 -18.73
C ASN A 39 -8.43 -1.55 -20.19
N PRO A 40 -9.27 -1.27 -21.20
CA PRO A 40 -8.87 -1.33 -22.61
C PRO A 40 -7.75 -0.34 -22.96
N SER A 41 -7.69 0.83 -22.30
CA SER A 41 -6.62 1.83 -22.53
C SER A 41 -5.25 1.28 -22.08
N PHE A 42 -5.22 0.50 -21.00
CA PHE A 42 -4.01 -0.16 -20.53
C PHE A 42 -3.58 -1.26 -21.51
N GLN A 43 -4.53 -2.04 -22.02
CA GLN A 43 -4.27 -3.08 -23.02
C GLN A 43 -3.69 -2.48 -24.32
N GLU A 44 -4.24 -1.37 -24.81
CA GLU A 44 -3.73 -0.68 -25.99
C GLU A 44 -2.33 -0.12 -25.78
N GLN A 45 -2.07 0.52 -24.63
CA GLN A 45 -0.75 1.11 -24.32
C GLN A 45 0.36 0.05 -24.23
N PHE A 46 0.04 -1.17 -23.81
CA PHE A 46 1.01 -2.25 -23.64
C PHE A 46 0.94 -3.35 -24.72
N ASN A 47 0.29 -3.09 -25.86
CA ASN A 47 0.14 -4.01 -26.99
C ASN A 47 -0.52 -5.36 -26.63
N HIS A 48 -1.64 -5.33 -25.90
CA HIS A 48 -2.42 -6.49 -25.47
C HIS A 48 -1.56 -7.54 -24.74
N PRO A 49 -1.03 -7.21 -23.53
CA PRO A 49 -0.24 -8.14 -22.76
C PRO A 49 -1.00 -9.46 -22.54
N SER A 50 -0.33 -10.58 -22.81
CA SER A 50 -0.87 -11.89 -22.44
C SER A 50 -1.07 -11.96 -20.92
N THR A 51 -2.04 -12.77 -20.47
CA THR A 51 -2.29 -13.07 -19.05
C THR A 51 -1.03 -13.48 -18.27
N THR A 52 -0.03 -14.04 -18.95
CA THR A 52 1.29 -14.35 -18.36
C THR A 52 2.05 -13.09 -17.96
N ILE A 53 2.06 -12.07 -18.81
CA ILE A 53 2.77 -10.80 -18.55
C ILE A 53 2.09 -10.03 -17.43
N GLU A 54 0.76 -9.97 -17.42
CA GLU A 54 0.01 -9.33 -16.34
C GLU A 54 0.30 -9.98 -14.98
N SER A 55 0.28 -11.31 -14.93
CA SER A 55 0.61 -12.08 -13.73
C SER A 55 2.05 -11.86 -13.27
N GLN A 56 2.99 -11.69 -14.22
CA GLN A 56 4.38 -11.33 -13.91
C GLN A 56 4.46 -9.95 -13.25
N ILE A 57 3.75 -8.95 -13.75
CA ILE A 57 3.75 -7.60 -13.16
C ILE A 57 3.20 -7.66 -11.72
N VAL A 58 2.08 -8.34 -11.50
CA VAL A 58 1.52 -8.54 -10.14
C VAL A 58 2.51 -9.27 -9.23
N SER A 59 3.19 -10.31 -9.73
CA SER A 59 4.13 -11.10 -8.93
C SER A 59 5.39 -10.33 -8.56
N THR A 60 5.88 -9.43 -9.42
CA THR A 60 7.06 -8.60 -9.13
C THR A 60 6.84 -7.65 -7.95
N TYR A 61 5.61 -7.18 -7.75
CA TYR A 61 5.24 -6.42 -6.55
C TYR A 61 5.41 -7.26 -5.28
N THR A 62 4.92 -8.51 -5.28
CA THR A 62 5.08 -9.44 -4.15
C THR A 62 6.54 -9.75 -3.86
N LEU A 63 7.37 -9.92 -4.90
CA LEU A 63 8.82 -10.06 -4.74
C LEU A 63 9.44 -8.82 -4.08
N GLY A 64 9.03 -7.62 -4.49
CA GLY A 64 9.40 -6.36 -3.85
C GLY A 64 9.00 -6.31 -2.37
N CYS A 65 7.79 -6.76 -2.03
CA CYS A 65 7.30 -6.84 -0.66
C CYS A 65 8.12 -7.79 0.22
N ILE A 66 8.53 -8.95 -0.32
CA ILE A 66 9.40 -9.89 0.39
C ILE A 66 10.74 -9.25 0.67
N ALA A 67 11.37 -8.65 -0.35
CA ALA A 67 12.64 -7.96 -0.20
C ALA A 67 12.55 -6.81 0.82
N GLY A 68 11.51 -5.97 0.71
CA GLY A 68 11.26 -4.87 1.64
C GLY A 68 11.04 -5.34 3.09
N SER A 69 10.30 -6.43 3.28
CA SER A 69 10.08 -7.02 4.61
C SER A 69 11.37 -7.54 5.23
N VAL A 70 12.22 -8.21 4.43
CA VAL A 70 13.53 -8.70 4.90
C VAL A 70 14.42 -7.54 5.33
N VAL A 71 14.52 -6.48 4.51
CA VAL A 71 15.31 -5.29 4.87
C VAL A 71 14.73 -4.64 6.12
N ALA A 72 13.40 -4.53 6.24
CA ALA A 72 12.71 -3.93 7.38
C ALA A 72 13.05 -4.63 8.72
N ILE A 73 13.32 -5.94 8.72
CA ILE A 73 13.76 -6.68 9.91
C ILE A 73 15.10 -6.13 10.43
N PHE A 74 16.06 -5.92 9.53
CA PHE A 74 17.41 -5.43 9.90
C PHE A 74 17.40 -3.94 10.23
N THR A 75 16.63 -3.14 9.49
CA THR A 75 16.58 -1.69 9.67
C THR A 75 15.60 -1.25 10.77
N GLY A 76 14.74 -2.14 11.25
CA GLY A 76 13.65 -1.81 12.19
C GLY A 76 14.11 -1.34 13.56
N ASN A 77 15.24 -1.86 14.08
CA ASN A 77 15.79 -1.49 15.38
C ASN A 77 16.48 -0.10 15.39
N PRO A 78 17.39 0.23 14.44
CA PRO A 78 18.12 1.50 14.48
C PRO A 78 17.30 2.73 14.03
N LEU A 79 16.35 2.57 13.09
CA LEU A 79 15.58 3.71 12.55
C LEU A 79 14.39 4.12 13.43
N GLY A 80 13.92 3.22 14.30
CA GLY A 80 12.70 3.40 15.08
C GLY A 80 11.42 3.27 14.25
N ARG A 81 10.29 2.96 14.90
CA ARG A 81 9.03 2.62 14.21
C ARG A 81 8.48 3.73 13.33
N ARG A 82 8.44 4.97 13.85
CA ARG A 82 7.85 6.12 13.15
C ARG A 82 8.60 6.46 11.86
N ASN A 83 9.93 6.46 11.91
CA ASN A 83 10.74 6.81 10.74
C ASN A 83 10.73 5.70 9.69
N SER A 84 10.67 4.42 10.11
CA SER A 84 10.51 3.29 9.19
C SER A 84 9.18 3.35 8.41
N ILE A 85 8.08 3.80 9.03
CA ILE A 85 6.80 4.03 8.33
C ILE A 85 6.93 5.21 7.33
N LEU A 86 7.56 6.31 7.75
CA LEU A 86 7.81 7.46 6.85
C LEU A 86 8.66 7.07 5.64
N LEU A 87 9.71 6.25 5.84
CA LEU A 87 10.55 5.74 4.78
C LEU A 87 9.77 4.83 3.83
N GLY A 88 8.95 3.92 4.37
CA GLY A 88 8.06 3.08 3.57
C GLY A 88 7.10 3.91 2.71
N CYS A 89 6.49 4.95 3.27
CA CYS A 89 5.67 5.91 2.54
C CYS A 89 6.44 6.65 1.44
N ALA A 90 7.70 7.05 1.67
CA ALA A 90 8.52 7.69 0.66
C ALA A 90 8.77 6.77 -0.55
N PHE A 91 9.13 5.50 -0.30
CA PHE A 91 9.28 4.50 -1.37
C PHE A 91 7.98 4.26 -2.13
N LEU A 92 6.85 4.20 -1.42
CA LEU A 92 5.52 4.11 -2.01
C LEU A 92 5.21 5.28 -2.96
N THR A 93 5.49 6.51 -2.54
CA THR A 93 5.28 7.70 -3.36
C THR A 93 6.17 7.67 -4.60
N VAL A 94 7.46 7.34 -4.46
CA VAL A 94 8.39 7.24 -5.60
C VAL A 94 7.95 6.16 -6.57
N GLY A 95 7.58 4.97 -6.08
CA GLY A 95 7.10 3.88 -6.93
C GLY A 95 5.76 4.22 -7.61
N GLY A 96 4.87 4.96 -6.93
CA GLY A 96 3.63 5.47 -7.54
C GLY A 96 3.88 6.46 -8.69
N ILE A 97 4.85 7.37 -8.53
CA ILE A 97 5.26 8.30 -9.59
C ILE A 97 5.86 7.54 -10.79
N LEU A 98 6.69 6.52 -10.54
CA LEU A 98 7.25 5.68 -11.60
C LEU A 98 6.16 4.93 -12.37
N GLN A 99 5.14 4.43 -11.67
CA GLN A 99 4.01 3.75 -12.32
C GLN A 99 3.16 4.73 -13.14
N ALA A 100 2.87 5.92 -12.60
CA ALA A 100 2.10 6.96 -13.29
C ALA A 100 2.79 7.52 -14.55
N THR A 101 4.13 7.46 -14.62
CA THR A 101 4.92 7.95 -15.76
C THR A 101 5.38 6.81 -16.69
N SER A 102 4.84 5.61 -16.51
CA SER A 102 5.32 4.43 -17.25
C SER A 102 4.69 4.31 -18.65
N TYR A 103 5.54 4.34 -19.68
CA TYR A 103 5.16 4.09 -21.09
C TYR A 103 5.60 2.71 -21.60
N SER A 104 6.30 1.92 -20.78
CA SER A 104 6.80 0.59 -21.15
C SER A 104 6.63 -0.41 -20.01
N LEU A 105 6.46 -1.69 -20.35
CA LEU A 105 6.26 -2.77 -19.38
C LEU A 105 7.42 -2.86 -18.37
N ALA A 106 8.66 -2.69 -18.84
CA ALA A 106 9.84 -2.69 -17.97
C ALA A 106 9.79 -1.55 -16.94
N HIS A 107 9.34 -0.36 -17.35
CA HIS A 107 9.19 0.77 -16.43
C HIS A 107 8.10 0.51 -15.37
N MET A 108 6.97 -0.07 -15.79
CA MET A 108 5.90 -0.48 -14.87
C MET A 108 6.39 -1.51 -13.84
N ILE A 109 7.18 -2.51 -14.27
CA ILE A 109 7.77 -3.53 -13.39
C ILE A 109 8.71 -2.89 -12.37
N VAL A 110 9.57 -1.95 -12.78
CA VAL A 110 10.46 -1.24 -11.85
C VAL A 110 9.65 -0.45 -10.82
N GLY A 111 8.61 0.27 -11.24
CA GLY A 111 7.70 0.98 -10.35
C GLY A 111 7.03 0.04 -9.33
N ARG A 112 6.60 -1.15 -9.77
CA ARG A 112 5.99 -2.19 -8.92
C ARG A 112 6.96 -2.75 -7.89
N VAL A 113 8.22 -2.98 -8.25
CA VAL A 113 9.25 -3.43 -7.31
C VAL A 113 9.51 -2.37 -6.24
N VAL A 114 9.65 -1.09 -6.64
CA VAL A 114 9.91 0.02 -5.70
C VAL A 114 8.72 0.25 -4.74
N SER A 115 7.50 0.28 -5.27
CA SER A 115 6.29 0.37 -4.45
C SER A 115 6.13 -0.85 -3.53
N GLY A 116 6.45 -2.05 -4.02
CA GLY A 116 6.44 -3.28 -3.25
C GLY A 116 7.40 -3.24 -2.06
N ILE A 117 8.62 -2.73 -2.26
CA ILE A 117 9.57 -2.52 -1.16
C ILE A 117 8.97 -1.60 -0.08
N GLY A 118 8.40 -0.46 -0.48
CA GLY A 118 7.76 0.47 0.46
C GLY A 118 6.61 -0.16 1.25
N ILE A 119 5.79 -0.99 0.59
CA ILE A 119 4.71 -1.74 1.24
C ILE A 119 5.24 -2.83 2.16
N GLY A 120 6.31 -3.53 1.80
CA GLY A 120 6.97 -4.50 2.68
C GLY A 120 7.42 -3.88 4.02
N PHE A 121 8.00 -2.67 3.95
CA PHE A 121 8.35 -1.88 5.13
C PHE A 121 7.13 -1.53 5.99
N ASN A 122 6.06 -1.05 5.35
CA ASN A 122 4.84 -0.62 6.05
C ASN A 122 4.08 -1.80 6.67
N THR A 123 3.91 -2.89 5.93
CA THR A 123 3.20 -4.10 6.39
C THR A 123 3.91 -4.79 7.55
N THR A 124 5.24 -4.68 7.64
CA THR A 124 6.00 -5.18 8.79
C THR A 124 5.96 -4.22 9.98
N THR A 125 6.14 -2.91 9.74
CA THR A 125 6.37 -1.93 10.81
C THR A 125 5.09 -1.44 11.46
N ILE A 126 4.03 -1.19 10.70
CA ILE A 126 2.80 -0.59 11.21
C ILE A 126 2.08 -1.51 12.22
N PRO A 127 1.84 -2.82 11.98
CA PRO A 127 1.18 -3.67 12.98
C PRO A 127 2.05 -3.85 14.23
N MET A 128 3.38 -3.85 14.07
CA MET A 128 4.33 -3.88 15.17
C MET A 128 4.20 -2.62 16.04
N TRP A 129 4.21 -1.44 15.41
CA TRP A 129 4.00 -0.16 16.09
C TRP A 129 2.65 -0.08 16.81
N GLN A 130 1.59 -0.61 16.18
CA GLN A 130 0.27 -0.70 16.78
C GLN A 130 0.32 -1.57 18.05
N SER A 131 0.94 -2.74 17.98
CA SER A 131 1.05 -3.69 19.11
C SER A 131 1.88 -3.16 20.29
N GLU A 132 2.94 -2.40 19.99
CA GLU A 132 3.81 -1.75 20.98
C GLU A 132 3.08 -0.61 21.70
N THR A 133 2.21 0.11 20.99
CA THR A 133 1.53 1.30 21.53
C THR A 133 0.21 0.99 22.25
N CYS A 134 -0.37 -0.20 22.04
CA CYS A 134 -1.68 -0.54 22.61
C CYS A 134 -1.61 -1.45 23.85
N LYS A 135 -2.62 -1.31 24.72
CA LYS A 135 -2.80 -2.15 25.91
C LYS A 135 -2.97 -3.62 25.50
N ALA A 136 -2.37 -4.53 26.28
CA ALA A 136 -2.34 -5.97 25.98
C ALA A 136 -3.72 -6.58 25.66
N SER A 137 -4.78 -6.14 26.36
CA SER A 137 -6.15 -6.62 26.17
C SER A 137 -6.82 -6.20 24.85
N LEU A 138 -6.29 -5.18 24.17
CA LEU A 138 -6.88 -4.61 22.94
C LEU A 138 -6.06 -4.89 21.68
N ARG A 139 -4.86 -5.47 21.81
CA ARG A 139 -3.93 -5.76 20.71
C ARG A 139 -4.59 -6.46 19.54
N GLY A 140 -5.25 -7.59 19.81
CA GLY A 140 -5.91 -8.38 18.76
C GLY A 140 -7.04 -7.63 18.05
N LYS A 141 -7.86 -6.87 18.81
CA LYS A 141 -8.98 -6.11 18.23
C LYS A 141 -8.51 -4.99 17.29
N LEU A 142 -7.42 -4.31 17.65
CA LEU A 142 -6.89 -3.20 16.86
C LEU A 142 -6.18 -3.69 15.59
N VAL A 143 -5.45 -4.80 15.67
CA VAL A 143 -4.85 -5.43 14.47
C VAL A 143 -5.94 -5.98 13.54
N ALA A 144 -7.00 -6.59 14.10
CA ALA A 144 -8.15 -7.02 13.30
C ALA A 144 -8.86 -5.85 12.61
N LEU A 145 -9.02 -4.71 13.30
CA LEU A 145 -9.58 -3.49 12.72
C LEU A 145 -8.73 -2.98 11.54
N GLN A 146 -7.40 -3.01 11.69
CA GLN A 146 -6.48 -2.60 10.63
C GLN A 146 -6.61 -3.48 9.38
N LEU A 147 -6.70 -4.81 9.56
CA LEU A 147 -6.95 -5.73 8.45
C LEU A 147 -8.34 -5.54 7.84
N ALA A 148 -9.35 -5.24 8.66
CA ALA A 148 -10.67 -4.89 8.16
C ALA A 148 -10.64 -3.62 7.29
N CYS A 149 -9.87 -2.59 7.68
CA CYS A 149 -9.67 -1.39 6.87
C CYS A 149 -8.95 -1.66 5.54
N LEU A 150 -7.99 -2.60 5.51
CA LEU A 150 -7.38 -3.07 4.26
C LEU A 150 -8.42 -3.68 3.32
N VAL A 151 -9.19 -4.66 3.83
CA VAL A 151 -10.22 -5.34 3.03
C VAL A 151 -11.27 -4.33 2.55
N PHE A 152 -11.66 -3.40 3.41
CA PHE A 152 -12.58 -2.32 3.05
C PHE A 152 -12.02 -1.45 1.90
N GLY A 153 -10.75 -1.06 1.95
CA GLY A 153 -10.09 -0.35 0.85
C GLY A 153 -10.12 -1.12 -0.47
N PHE A 154 -9.81 -2.43 -0.42
CA PHE A 154 -9.85 -3.30 -1.59
C PHE A 154 -11.26 -3.45 -2.18
N VAL A 155 -12.28 -3.65 -1.34
CA VAL A 155 -13.68 -3.75 -1.77
C VAL A 155 -14.16 -2.43 -2.36
N LEU A 156 -13.82 -1.29 -1.75
CA LEU A 156 -14.18 0.02 -2.29
C LEU A 156 -13.65 0.21 -3.71
N THR A 157 -12.39 -0.13 -3.97
CA THR A 157 -11.81 -0.01 -5.31
C THR A 157 -12.46 -0.93 -6.32
N ASN A 158 -12.71 -2.19 -5.96
CA ASN A 158 -13.39 -3.13 -6.86
C ASN A 158 -14.83 -2.66 -7.18
N TRP A 159 -15.51 -2.08 -6.19
CA TRP A 159 -16.83 -1.50 -6.38
C TRP A 159 -16.78 -0.28 -7.31
N MET A 160 -15.80 0.61 -7.14
CA MET A 160 -15.59 1.78 -8.01
C MET A 160 -15.32 1.39 -9.47
N VAL A 161 -14.50 0.36 -9.70
CA VAL A 161 -14.16 -0.16 -11.03
C VAL A 161 -15.38 -0.76 -11.75
N SER A 162 -16.34 -1.30 -11.00
CA SER A 162 -17.56 -1.91 -11.55
C SER A 162 -18.52 -0.89 -12.18
N PHE A 163 -18.42 0.41 -11.84
CA PHE A 163 -19.28 1.44 -12.43
C PHE A 163 -18.68 2.00 -13.73
N PRO A 164 -19.43 2.02 -14.85
CA PRO A 164 -18.92 2.41 -16.17
C PRO A 164 -18.46 3.88 -16.25
N GLU A 165 -19.02 4.77 -15.43
CA GLU A 165 -18.65 6.20 -15.36
C GLU A 165 -17.22 6.40 -14.79
N THR A 166 -16.73 5.49 -13.94
CA THR A 166 -15.40 5.62 -13.31
C THR A 166 -14.26 5.15 -14.21
N CYS A 167 -14.54 4.24 -15.16
CA CYS A 167 -13.57 3.80 -16.17
C CYS A 167 -13.04 4.99 -16.99
N ALA A 168 -13.88 6.01 -17.25
CA ALA A 168 -13.50 7.22 -17.98
C ALA A 168 -12.57 8.15 -17.17
N ILE A 169 -12.62 8.10 -15.84
CA ILE A 169 -11.74 8.89 -14.96
C ILE A 169 -10.40 8.16 -14.80
N MET A 170 -10.42 6.83 -14.73
CA MET A 170 -9.21 6.00 -14.65
C MET A 170 -8.43 5.93 -15.97
N SER A 171 -9.05 6.23 -17.12
CA SER A 171 -8.34 6.43 -18.41
C SER A 171 -7.67 7.80 -18.53
N MET A 172 -7.88 8.70 -17.56
CA MET A 172 -7.31 10.05 -17.54
C MET A 172 -6.03 10.17 -16.70
N PHE A 173 -5.72 9.13 -15.92
CA PHE A 173 -4.47 8.96 -15.17
C PHE A 173 -3.58 7.92 -15.85
#